data_AF-A0A838EYN8-F1
#
_entry.id   AF-A0A838EYN8-F1
#
_cell.length_a   1.000
_cell.length_b   1.000
_cell.length_c   1.000
_cell.angle_alpha   90.00
_cell.angle_beta   90.00
_cell.angle_gamma   90.00
#
_symmetry.space_group_name_H-M   'P 1'
#
loop_
_entity.id
_entity.type
_entity.pdbx_description
1 polymer ?
#
loop_
_entity_poly.entity_id
_entity_poly.type
_entity_poly.pdbx_seq_one_letter_code
_entity_poly.pdbx_strand_id
1 'polypeptide(L)'
;MFKLILLLAIVSSAYADETLKFKATYTVPTARAEDAPLMTFDLEDYTALKREVAAPTKAKLSYILPARMTGIKQSVEMELMIEELPNRVFKGDTAVALCTGAWKEMKCQIRFTYLQYNTRTLDKVLRKEGMSEMDISTRIENLKTFAGDPVGFTTVIGQ
;
A
#
# COMPACT_ATOMS: atom_id res chain seq x y z
N MET A 1 -38.16 -47.31 -26.81
CA MET A 1 -38.15 -45.85 -26.60
C MET A 1 -37.18 -45.55 -25.46
N PHE A 2 -35.96 -45.10 -25.75
CA PHE A 2 -34.98 -44.72 -24.73
C PHE A 2 -34.91 -43.19 -24.66
N LYS A 3 -35.40 -42.61 -23.56
CA LYS A 3 -35.21 -41.18 -23.26
C LYS A 3 -33.82 -41.01 -22.67
N LEU A 4 -32.90 -40.46 -23.47
CA LEU A 4 -31.61 -39.99 -23.01
C LEU A 4 -31.81 -38.64 -22.31
N ILE A 5 -31.76 -38.63 -20.98
CA ILE A 5 -31.81 -37.40 -20.19
C ILE A 5 -30.40 -36.82 -20.17
N LEU A 6 -30.16 -35.80 -20.99
CA LEU A 6 -28.92 -35.04 -21.02
C LEU A 6 -28.90 -34.09 -19.81
N LEU A 7 -28.24 -34.49 -18.73
CA LEU A 7 -27.92 -33.59 -17.61
C LEU A 7 -26.84 -32.61 -18.07
N LEU A 8 -27.24 -31.38 -18.40
CA LEU A 8 -26.31 -30.26 -18.49
C LEU A 8 -25.73 -29.97 -17.10
N ALA A 9 -24.51 -30.43 -16.84
CA ALA A 9 -23.71 -29.94 -15.73
C ALA A 9 -23.32 -28.48 -16.05
N ILE A 10 -24.03 -27.53 -15.44
CA ILE A 10 -23.61 -26.12 -15.41
C ILE A 10 -22.36 -26.08 -14.53
N VAL A 11 -21.19 -26.06 -15.16
CA VAL A 11 -19.92 -25.83 -14.48
C VAL A 11 -19.91 -24.36 -14.09
N SER A 12 -20.37 -24.05 -12.88
CA SER A 12 -20.17 -22.76 -12.26
C SER A 12 -18.66 -22.59 -12.05
N SER A 13 -17.98 -21.93 -12.99
CA SER A 13 -16.61 -21.46 -12.82
C SER A 13 -16.62 -20.41 -11.71
N ALA A 14 -16.40 -20.86 -10.47
CA ALA A 14 -16.13 -19.99 -9.35
C ALA A 14 -14.82 -19.27 -9.65
N TYR A 15 -14.90 -17.96 -9.87
CA TYR A 15 -13.71 -17.12 -10.01
C TYR A 15 -12.94 -17.18 -8.69
N ALA A 16 -11.66 -17.57 -8.75
CA ALA A 16 -10.83 -17.67 -7.57
C ALA A 16 -10.29 -16.28 -7.20
N ASP A 17 -10.66 -15.81 -6.01
CA ASP A 17 -10.03 -14.65 -5.38
C ASP A 17 -8.61 -15.06 -4.97
N GLU A 18 -7.59 -14.54 -5.66
CA GLU A 18 -6.19 -14.78 -5.31
C GLU A 18 -5.69 -13.64 -4.42
N THR A 19 -5.33 -13.94 -3.16
CA THR A 19 -4.68 -12.97 -2.27
C THR A 19 -3.17 -13.16 -2.29
N LEU A 20 -2.46 -12.19 -2.85
CA LEU A 20 -1.02 -12.13 -2.83
C LEU A 20 -0.54 -11.35 -1.60
N LYS A 21 0.40 -11.93 -0.85
CA LYS A 21 1.05 -11.27 0.29
C LYS A 21 2.49 -10.92 -0.07
N PHE A 22 2.94 -9.74 0.37
CA PHE A 22 4.26 -9.22 0.09
C PHE A 22 4.89 -8.58 1.32
N LYS A 23 6.22 -8.49 1.33
CA LYS A 23 6.94 -7.54 2.17
C LYS A 23 7.18 -6.27 1.36
N ALA A 24 6.88 -5.12 1.94
CA ALA A 24 7.08 -3.84 1.29
C ALA A 24 7.61 -2.79 2.27
N THR A 25 8.35 -1.83 1.74
CA THR A 25 8.78 -0.64 2.48
C THR A 25 8.12 0.59 1.89
N TYR A 26 7.93 1.63 2.71
CA TYR A 26 7.58 2.97 2.30
C TYR A 26 8.77 3.90 2.55
N THR A 27 9.19 4.63 1.53
CA THR A 27 10.28 5.60 1.61
C THR A 27 9.75 7.01 1.42
N VAL A 28 10.29 7.91 2.24
CA VAL A 28 10.07 9.34 2.11
C VAL A 28 11.26 9.93 1.35
N PRO A 29 11.04 10.46 0.15
CA PRO A 29 12.13 10.98 -0.67
C PRO A 29 12.69 12.28 -0.08
N THR A 30 13.95 12.54 -0.39
CA THR A 30 14.61 13.84 -0.27
C THR A 30 14.29 14.71 -1.50
N ALA A 31 14.66 15.99 -1.45
CA ALA A 31 14.50 16.90 -2.59
C ALA A 31 15.37 16.50 -3.79
N ARG A 32 16.46 15.77 -3.58
CA ARG A 32 17.36 15.26 -4.64
C ARG A 32 17.26 13.74 -4.71
N ALA A 33 17.03 13.21 -5.91
CA ALA A 33 16.81 11.77 -6.12
C ALA A 33 18.02 10.89 -5.79
N GLU A 34 19.22 11.46 -5.75
CA GLU A 34 20.49 10.78 -5.44
C GLU A 34 20.83 10.73 -3.95
N ASP A 35 20.12 11.50 -3.13
CA ASP A 35 20.31 11.49 -1.69
C ASP A 35 19.61 10.29 -1.04
N ALA A 36 20.14 9.82 0.09
CA ALA A 36 19.50 8.77 0.88
C ALA A 36 18.08 9.22 1.29
N PRO A 37 17.08 8.33 1.31
CA PRO A 37 15.73 8.68 1.71
C PRO A 37 15.72 9.24 3.13
N LEU A 38 14.90 10.25 3.36
CA LEU A 38 14.76 10.87 4.69
C LEU A 38 14.38 9.81 5.72
N MET A 39 13.48 8.90 5.33
CA MET A 39 12.91 7.90 6.21
C MET A 39 12.47 6.67 5.41
N THR A 40 12.66 5.48 5.98
CA THR A 40 12.13 4.22 5.45
C THR A 40 11.34 3.51 6.54
N PHE A 41 10.21 2.92 6.16
CA PHE A 41 9.30 2.21 7.06
C PHE A 41 8.90 0.88 6.44
N ASP A 42 8.93 -0.19 7.24
CA ASP A 42 8.31 -1.45 6.82
C ASP A 42 6.79 -1.31 6.90
N LEU A 43 6.10 -1.74 5.84
CA LEU A 43 4.65 -1.77 5.78
C LEU A 43 4.14 -3.11 6.32
N GLU A 44 3.15 -3.05 7.19
CA GLU A 44 2.50 -4.22 7.77
C GLU A 44 1.40 -4.73 6.82
N ASP A 45 1.21 -6.04 6.72
CA ASP A 45 0.12 -6.70 5.97
C ASP A 45 -0.08 -6.21 4.52
N TYR A 46 1.02 -5.98 3.80
CA TYR A 46 0.97 -5.55 2.41
C TYR A 46 0.44 -6.65 1.49
N THR A 47 -0.73 -6.43 0.91
CA THR A 47 -1.52 -7.44 0.19
C THR A 47 -2.11 -6.89 -1.10
N ALA A 48 -2.15 -7.73 -2.14
CA ALA A 48 -2.92 -7.46 -3.34
C ALA A 48 -3.94 -8.59 -3.55
N LEU A 49 -5.23 -8.25 -3.54
CA LEU A 49 -6.30 -9.17 -3.92
C LEU A 49 -6.52 -9.04 -5.42
N LYS A 50 -6.34 -10.11 -6.18
CA LYS A 50 -6.64 -10.18 -7.61
C LYS A 50 -7.92 -10.99 -7.82
N ARG A 51 -8.92 -10.38 -8.43
CA ARG A 51 -10.10 -11.07 -8.94
C ARG A 51 -10.00 -11.14 -10.45
N GLU A 52 -9.77 -12.34 -10.96
CA GLU A 52 -9.97 -12.62 -12.38
C GLU A 52 -11.47 -12.66 -12.64
N VAL A 53 -12.03 -11.53 -13.07
CA VAL A 53 -13.34 -11.50 -13.73
C VAL A 53 -13.06 -11.53 -15.24
N ALA A 54 -14.03 -11.93 -16.06
CA ALA A 54 -13.96 -12.03 -17.53
C ALA A 54 -13.67 -10.69 -18.30
N ALA A 55 -12.84 -9.82 -17.73
CA ALA A 55 -12.55 -8.42 -18.02
C ALA A 55 -13.57 -7.39 -17.46
N PRO A 56 -13.11 -6.28 -16.86
CA PRO A 56 -11.73 -5.95 -16.47
C PRO A 56 -11.29 -6.63 -15.16
N THR A 57 -9.98 -6.86 -15.00
CA THR A 57 -9.38 -7.33 -13.73
C THR A 57 -9.73 -6.36 -12.62
N LYS A 58 -10.27 -6.88 -11.52
CA LYS A 58 -10.47 -6.09 -10.30
C LYS A 58 -9.36 -6.46 -9.34
N ALA A 59 -8.60 -5.47 -8.89
CA ALA A 59 -7.60 -5.68 -7.85
C ALA A 59 -7.77 -4.68 -6.71
N LYS A 60 -7.38 -5.09 -5.50
CA LYS A 60 -7.32 -4.23 -4.32
C LYS A 60 -5.91 -4.28 -3.75
N LEU A 61 -5.34 -3.13 -3.42
CA LEU A 61 -4.09 -3.00 -2.69
C LEU A 61 -4.39 -2.58 -1.25
N SER A 62 -3.85 -3.29 -0.27
CA SER A 62 -4.05 -2.99 1.15
C SER A 62 -2.77 -3.15 1.97
N TYR A 63 -2.56 -2.28 2.95
CA TYR A 63 -1.46 -2.35 3.90
C TYR A 63 -1.75 -1.49 5.15
N ILE A 64 -0.96 -1.70 6.21
CA ILE A 64 -1.03 -0.92 7.45
C ILE A 64 0.22 -0.06 7.59
N LEU A 65 -0.01 1.24 7.83
CA LEU A 65 1.04 2.18 8.21
C LEU A 65 1.41 1.98 9.69
N PRO A 66 2.70 1.80 10.02
CA PRO A 66 3.11 1.58 11.40
C PRO A 66 2.98 2.86 12.23
N ALA A 67 2.71 2.71 13.53
CA ALA A 67 2.53 3.86 14.43
C ALA A 67 3.78 4.76 14.53
N ARG A 68 4.98 4.23 14.26
CA ARG A 68 6.23 5.02 14.20
C ARG A 68 6.28 6.02 13.02
N MET A 69 5.33 5.93 12.08
CA MET A 69 5.20 6.86 10.97
C MET A 69 4.31 8.06 11.31
N THR A 70 3.17 7.84 11.97
CA THR A 70 2.15 8.88 12.16
C THR A 70 1.67 9.05 13.60
N GLY A 71 2.13 8.20 14.52
CA GLY A 71 1.65 8.09 15.89
C GLY A 71 0.39 7.24 16.05
N ILE A 72 -0.19 6.72 14.96
CA ILE A 72 -1.40 5.88 14.96
C ILE A 72 -1.22 4.79 13.90
N LYS A 73 -1.54 3.52 14.23
CA LYS A 73 -1.64 2.48 13.19
C LYS A 73 -2.87 2.75 12.32
N GLN A 74 -2.70 2.77 11.00
CA GLN A 74 -3.78 3.12 10.06
C GLN A 74 -3.77 2.16 8.88
N SER A 75 -4.95 1.65 8.53
CA SER A 75 -5.13 0.84 7.31
C SER A 75 -5.23 1.75 6.10
N VAL A 76 -4.61 1.33 5.01
CA VAL A 76 -4.72 1.95 3.69
C VAL A 76 -5.27 0.90 2.75
N GLU A 77 -6.33 1.26 2.04
CA GLU A 77 -6.99 0.39 1.09
C GLU A 77 -7.28 1.18 -0.19
N MET A 78 -6.95 0.61 -1.33
CA MET A 78 -7.17 1.24 -2.63
C MET A 78 -7.62 0.19 -3.65
N GLU A 79 -8.54 0.57 -4.54
CA GLU A 79 -9.03 -0.27 -5.62
C GLU A 79 -8.35 0.11 -6.94
N LEU A 80 -8.12 -0.89 -7.79
CA LEU A 80 -7.58 -0.71 -9.13
C LEU A 80 -8.60 0.03 -10.00
N MET A 81 -8.21 1.19 -10.50
CA MET A 81 -9.03 2.03 -11.37
C MET A 81 -8.66 1.87 -12.84
N ILE A 82 -7.36 1.73 -13.12
CA ILE A 82 -6.79 1.66 -14.47
C ILE A 82 -5.66 0.63 -14.46
N GLU A 83 -5.67 -0.29 -15.42
CA GLU A 83 -4.56 -1.21 -15.69
C GLU A 83 -4.14 -1.09 -17.16
N GLU A 84 -3.03 -0.39 -17.37
CA GLU A 84 -2.39 -0.21 -18.68
C GLU A 84 -0.91 -0.56 -18.52
N LEU A 85 -0.59 -1.85 -18.68
CA LEU A 85 0.76 -2.35 -18.41
C LEU A 85 1.85 -1.51 -19.12
N PRO A 86 2.92 -1.12 -18.40
CA PRO A 86 3.32 -1.58 -17.06
C PRO A 86 2.67 -0.83 -15.89
N ASN A 87 1.79 0.13 -16.14
CA ASN A 87 1.20 1.03 -15.15
C ASN A 87 -0.11 0.49 -14.56
N ARG A 88 -0.30 0.70 -13.27
CA ARG A 88 -1.57 0.48 -12.56
C ARG A 88 -1.87 1.67 -11.67
N VAL A 89 -3.10 2.18 -11.75
CA VAL A 89 -3.57 3.25 -10.88
C VAL A 89 -4.52 2.68 -9.85
N PHE A 90 -4.20 2.83 -8.57
CA PHE A 90 -5.09 2.50 -7.47
C PHE A 90 -5.60 3.77 -6.79
N LYS A 91 -6.85 3.75 -6.35
CA LYS A 91 -7.48 4.86 -5.63
C LYS A 91 -8.28 4.34 -4.45
N GLY A 92 -8.17 5.03 -3.33
CA GLY A 92 -9.01 4.86 -2.15
C GLY A 92 -9.27 6.19 -1.48
N ASP A 93 -9.92 6.15 -0.31
CA ASP A 93 -10.27 7.35 0.43
C ASP A 93 -9.05 8.06 1.03
N THR A 94 -8.04 7.28 1.45
CA THR A 94 -6.87 7.81 2.15
C THR A 94 -5.65 8.01 1.25
N ALA A 95 -5.62 7.40 0.06
CA ALA A 95 -4.47 7.45 -0.84
C ALA A 95 -4.81 7.20 -2.31
N VAL A 96 -3.91 7.66 -3.18
CA VAL A 96 -3.82 7.29 -4.60
C VAL A 96 -2.42 6.75 -4.87
N ALA A 97 -2.34 5.67 -5.66
CA ALA A 97 -1.09 5.03 -6.03
C ALA A 97 -0.93 4.92 -7.55
N LEU A 98 0.24 5.31 -8.06
CA LEU A 98 0.69 4.95 -9.41
C LEU A 98 1.76 3.87 -9.27
N CYS A 99 1.43 2.64 -9.64
CA CYS A 99 2.28 1.47 -9.52
C CYS A 99 2.84 1.05 -10.88
N THR A 100 4.08 0.56 -10.88
CA THR A 100 4.76 0.03 -12.07
C THR A 100 5.41 -1.32 -11.77
N GLY A 101 5.57 -2.13 -12.81
CA GLY A 101 6.26 -3.43 -12.75
C GLY A 101 5.36 -4.63 -12.44
N ALA A 102 5.97 -5.80 -12.28
CA ALA A 102 5.28 -7.03 -11.89
C ALA A 102 4.87 -6.97 -10.41
N TRP A 103 3.83 -7.69 -10.02
CA TRP A 103 3.31 -7.68 -8.64
C TRP A 103 4.38 -7.95 -7.57
N LYS A 104 5.29 -8.90 -7.83
CA LYS A 104 6.37 -9.29 -6.90
C LYS A 104 7.53 -8.29 -6.81
N GLU A 105 7.57 -7.30 -7.70
CA GLU A 105 8.62 -6.28 -7.80
C GLU A 105 8.00 -4.88 -7.91
N MET A 106 6.75 -4.75 -7.49
CA MET A 106 5.95 -3.57 -7.74
C MET A 106 6.51 -2.38 -6.98
N LYS A 107 6.63 -1.25 -7.69
CA LYS A 107 7.01 0.04 -7.13
C LYS A 107 5.86 1.00 -7.32
N CYS A 108 5.41 1.66 -6.26
CA CYS A 108 4.32 2.61 -6.35
C CYS A 108 4.73 3.98 -5.83
N GLN A 109 4.38 5.03 -6.57
CA GLN A 109 4.33 6.38 -6.03
C GLN A 109 2.97 6.55 -5.33
N ILE A 110 3.00 6.80 -4.03
CA ILE A 110 1.80 6.97 -3.20
C ILE A 110 1.66 8.43 -2.85
N ARG A 111 0.47 9.01 -3.09
CA ARG A 111 0.05 10.29 -2.53
C ARG A 111 -1.08 10.05 -1.54
N PHE A 112 -0.87 10.42 -0.29
CA PHE A 112 -1.93 10.37 0.71
C PHE A 112 -2.80 11.63 0.65
N THR A 113 -4.10 11.44 0.83
CA THR A 113 -5.10 12.52 0.80
C THR A 113 -5.53 12.93 2.22
N TYR A 114 -5.65 11.96 3.12
CA TYR A 114 -6.12 12.15 4.50
C TYR A 114 -5.40 11.21 5.47
N LEU A 115 -4.14 11.52 5.77
CA LEU A 115 -3.43 10.84 6.84
C LEU A 115 -3.76 11.46 8.20
N GLN A 116 -4.14 10.62 9.17
CA GLN A 116 -4.28 11.06 10.54
C GLN A 116 -2.93 11.06 11.24
N TYR A 117 -2.70 12.03 12.11
CA TYR A 117 -1.46 12.14 12.87
C TYR A 117 -1.74 12.39 14.35
N ASN A 118 -0.92 11.78 15.20
CA ASN A 118 -0.90 12.06 16.63
C ASN A 118 0.55 12.25 17.09
N THR A 119 1.00 13.50 17.12
CA THR A 119 2.38 13.86 17.48
C THR A 119 2.73 13.48 18.92
N ARG A 120 1.78 13.51 19.85
CA ARG A 120 2.00 13.08 21.25
C ARG A 120 2.24 11.59 21.36
N THR A 121 1.46 10.78 20.64
CA THR A 121 1.66 9.33 20.61
C THR A 121 2.93 8.99 19.83
N LEU A 122 3.22 9.70 18.74
CA LEU A 122 4.44 9.51 17.98
C LEU A 122 5.68 9.77 18.83
N ASP A 123 5.75 10.90 19.54
CA ASP A 123 6.85 11.20 20.48
C ASP A 123 7.05 10.04 21.47
N LYS A 124 5.97 9.56 22.10
CA LYS A 124 6.04 8.41 23.02
C LYS A 124 6.56 7.13 22.36
N VAL A 125 6.12 6.83 21.14
CA VAL A 125 6.58 5.65 20.38
C VAL A 125 8.07 5.77 20.08
N LEU A 126 8.53 6.91 19.57
CA LEU A 126 9.93 7.11 19.20
C LEU A 126 10.86 7.13 20.43
N ARG A 127 10.43 7.70 21.56
CA ARG A 127 11.17 7.63 22.84
C ARG A 127 11.30 6.19 23.33
N LYS A 128 10.23 5.39 23.23
CA LYS A 128 10.24 3.98 23.60
C LYS A 128 11.19 3.16 22.71
N GLU A 129 11.38 3.56 21.45
CA GLU A 129 12.37 2.99 20.53
C GLU A 129 13.82 3.45 20.81
N GLY A 130 14.04 4.32 21.81
CA GLY A 130 15.38 4.76 22.23
C GLY A 130 15.96 5.91 21.41
N MET A 131 15.13 6.62 20.65
CA MET A 131 15.55 7.73 19.80
C MET A 131 15.89 8.98 20.63
N SER A 132 16.89 9.76 20.21
CA SER A 132 17.31 10.98 20.92
C SER A 132 16.25 12.09 20.79
N GLU A 133 16.19 13.03 21.74
CA GLU A 133 15.21 14.12 21.68
C GLU A 133 15.34 14.98 20.42
N MET A 134 16.58 15.21 19.96
CA MET A 134 16.87 15.96 18.74
C MET A 134 16.35 15.24 17.49
N ASP A 135 16.56 13.93 17.40
CA ASP A 135 16.07 13.11 16.29
C ASP A 135 14.54 13.05 16.28
N ILE A 136 13.92 12.95 17.45
CA ILE A 136 12.46 12.95 17.61
C ILE A 136 11.88 14.30 17.14
N SER A 137 12.48 15.43 17.56
CA SER A 137 12.04 16.76 17.13
C SER A 137 12.11 16.89 15.61
N THR A 138 13.25 16.51 15.02
CA THR A 138 13.46 16.51 13.57
C THR A 138 12.43 15.64 12.84
N ARG A 139 12.15 14.45 13.39
CA ARG A 139 11.17 13.52 12.83
C ARG A 139 9.75 14.10 12.82
N ILE A 140 9.34 14.71 13.92
CA ILE A 140 8.02 15.34 14.05
C ILE A 140 7.90 16.55 13.12
N GLU A 141 8.95 17.36 13.00
CA GLU A 141 8.99 18.50 12.07
C GLU A 141 8.89 18.07 10.61
N ASN A 142 9.67 17.08 10.20
CA ASN A 142 9.59 16.51 8.86
C ASN A 142 8.15 16.05 8.55
N LEU A 143 7.52 15.31 9.47
CA LEU A 143 6.15 14.82 9.29
C LEU A 143 5.10 15.93 9.19
N LYS A 144 5.30 17.08 9.86
CA LYS A 144 4.41 18.25 9.68
C LYS A 144 4.51 18.82 8.27
N THR A 145 5.70 18.85 7.69
CA THR A 145 5.91 19.24 6.28
C THR A 145 5.21 18.29 5.32
N PHE A 146 5.11 17.02 5.70
CA PHE A 146 4.40 15.98 4.95
C PHE A 146 2.89 15.98 5.15
N ALA A 147 2.34 16.73 6.11
CA ALA A 147 0.90 16.71 6.43
C ALA A 147 -0.01 17.32 5.33
N GLY A 148 0.57 17.89 4.26
CA GLY A 148 -0.16 18.58 3.20
C GLY A 148 -0.46 17.78 1.93
N ASP A 149 0.13 16.58 1.75
CA ASP A 149 -0.09 15.58 0.68
C ASP A 149 1.21 14.79 0.46
N PRO A 150 1.63 13.92 1.39
CA PRO A 150 2.93 13.28 1.30
C PRO A 150 2.99 12.36 0.10
N VAL A 151 3.92 12.65 -0.80
CA VAL A 151 4.33 11.75 -1.86
C VAL A 151 5.50 10.92 -1.34
N GLY A 152 5.33 9.60 -1.32
CA GLY A 152 6.43 8.68 -1.07
C GLY A 152 6.34 7.47 -1.97
N PHE A 153 7.25 6.53 -1.77
CA PHE A 153 7.35 5.37 -2.65
C PHE A 153 7.21 4.09 -1.85
N THR A 154 6.33 3.18 -2.30
CA THR A 154 6.35 1.80 -1.82
C THR A 154 7.15 0.92 -2.76
N THR A 155 7.93 -0.01 -2.21
CA THR A 155 8.68 -1.01 -2.98
C THR A 155 8.49 -2.37 -2.36
N VAL A 156 8.05 -3.34 -3.15
CA VAL A 156 8.03 -4.76 -2.75
C VAL A 156 9.47 -5.28 -2.71
N ILE A 157 9.87 -5.91 -1.61
CA ILE A 157 11.26 -6.36 -1.35
C ILE A 157 11.43 -7.89 -1.36
N GLY A 158 10.37 -8.65 -1.67
CA GLY A 158 10.41 -10.11 -1.79
C GLY A 158 9.24 -10.82 -1.10
N GLN A 159 9.11 -12.13 -1.37
CA GLN A 159 8.24 -13.07 -0.64
C GLN A 159 9.06 -13.87 0.36
#